data_AF-A0A843IXD8-F1
#
_entry.id   AF-A0A843IXD8-F1
#
_cell.length_a   1.000
_cell.length_b   1.000
_cell.length_c   1.000
_cell.angle_alpha   90.00
_cell.angle_beta   90.00
_cell.angle_gamma   90.00
#
_symmetry.space_group_name_H-M   'P 1'
#
loop_
_entity.id
_entity.type
_entity.pdbx_description
1 polymer ?
#
loop_
_entity_poly.entity_id
_entity_poly.type
_entity_poly.pdbx_seq_one_letter_code
_entity_poly.pdbx_strand_id
1 'polypeptide(L)'
;TDGSAYWVYPDQVSKTPEAGEFVPRGAFIIRGRRNYEHHLQMELAVGEIIYQKERKVMCGPVDAVKSQSAKYFIIVPGRGKAGKTSAAMAKDFNVPEEEVSRILPPGDCEIKQKIWPEETPEEE
;
A
#
# COMPACT_ATOMS: atom_id res chain seq x y z
N THR A 1 11.43 0.16 6.91
CA THR A 1 11.94 -0.38 5.65
C THR A 1 11.79 0.80 4.72
N ASP A 2 12.89 1.39 4.28
CA ASP A 2 12.82 2.60 3.46
C ASP A 2 12.64 2.19 2.01
N GLY A 3 11.53 2.61 1.39
CA GLY A 3 11.35 2.48 -0.04
C GLY A 3 12.23 3.50 -0.75
N SER A 4 12.97 3.06 -1.76
CA SER A 4 13.64 3.97 -2.70
C SER A 4 13.10 3.70 -4.09
N ALA A 5 12.67 4.76 -4.77
CA ALA A 5 12.23 4.69 -6.15
C ALA A 5 12.95 5.76 -6.95
N TYR A 6 12.91 5.63 -8.28
CA TYR A 6 13.29 6.71 -9.16
C TYR A 6 12.36 6.74 -10.35
N TRP A 7 12.22 7.92 -10.93
CA TRP A 7 11.46 8.13 -12.15
C TRP A 7 12.25 8.99 -13.14
N VAL A 8 11.88 8.86 -14.41
CA VAL A 8 12.45 9.59 -15.55
C VAL A 8 11.34 9.95 -16.52
N TYR A 9 11.57 10.98 -17.33
CA TYR A 9 10.63 11.35 -18.38
C TYR A 9 10.67 10.35 -19.56
N PRO A 10 9.57 10.17 -20.30
CA PRO A 10 9.50 9.21 -21.40
C PRO A 10 10.56 9.42 -22.49
N ASP A 11 10.92 10.67 -22.78
CA ASP A 11 11.97 11.05 -23.73
C ASP A 11 13.39 10.63 -23.30
N GLN A 12 13.59 10.37 -22.01
CA GLN A 12 14.85 9.88 -21.47
C GLN A 12 15.03 8.36 -21.65
N VAL A 13 14.00 7.63 -22.09
CA VAL A 13 14.02 6.17 -22.22
C VAL A 13 14.19 5.76 -23.68
N SER A 14 15.20 4.95 -23.96
CA SER A 14 15.53 4.49 -25.32
C SER A 14 15.84 3.01 -25.37
N LYS A 15 15.43 2.35 -26.45
CA LYS A 15 15.86 0.98 -26.78
C LYS A 15 17.09 0.95 -27.70
N THR A 16 17.42 2.08 -28.32
CA THR A 16 18.52 2.19 -29.28
C THR A 16 19.86 2.36 -28.54
N PRO A 17 20.81 1.42 -28.70
CA PRO A 17 22.18 1.56 -28.19
C PRO A 17 22.94 2.64 -28.95
N GLU A 18 24.03 3.14 -28.36
CA GLU A 18 25.03 3.90 -29.11
C GLU A 18 25.95 2.95 -29.90
N ALA A 19 26.68 3.50 -30.88
CA ALA A 19 27.54 2.70 -31.74
C ALA A 19 28.62 1.99 -30.90
N GLY A 20 28.60 0.66 -30.91
CA GLY A 20 29.52 -0.18 -30.13
C GLY A 20 28.93 -0.73 -28.82
N GLU A 21 27.72 -0.32 -28.43
CA GLU A 21 27.01 -0.88 -27.28
C GLU A 21 26.00 -1.95 -27.69
N PHE A 22 25.78 -2.93 -26.80
CA PHE A 22 24.77 -3.95 -26.96
C PHE A 22 23.69 -3.82 -25.88
N VAL A 23 22.43 -3.72 -26.30
CA VAL A 23 21.27 -3.71 -25.38
C VAL A 23 20.58 -5.07 -25.44
N PRO A 24 20.52 -5.82 -24.32
CA PRO A 24 19.83 -7.10 -24.29
C PRO A 24 18.33 -6.93 -24.48
N ARG A 25 17.67 -7.98 -24.99
CA ARG A 25 16.20 -7.97 -25.17
C ARG A 25 15.51 -7.75 -23.82
N GLY A 26 14.62 -6.77 -23.79
CA GLY A 26 13.87 -6.38 -22.58
C GLY A 26 14.52 -5.27 -21.75
N ALA A 27 15.75 -4.87 -22.06
CA ALA A 27 16.40 -3.74 -21.41
C ALA A 27 16.09 -2.40 -22.10
N PHE A 28 16.25 -1.33 -21.33
CA PHE A 28 16.11 0.05 -21.78
C PHE A 28 17.30 0.87 -21.28
N ILE A 29 17.76 1.80 -22.09
CA ILE A 29 18.76 2.80 -21.73
C ILE A 29 18.04 4.03 -21.21
N ILE A 30 18.50 4.54 -20.08
CA ILE A 30 18.05 5.81 -19.50
C ILE A 30 19.15 6.84 -19.71
N ARG A 31 18.84 7.92 -20.44
CA ARG A 31 19.76 9.04 -20.69
C ARG A 31 19.47 10.23 -19.78
N GLY A 32 20.51 10.92 -19.32
CA GLY A 32 20.39 12.13 -18.50
C GLY A 32 20.12 11.85 -17.01
N ARG A 33 19.50 12.83 -16.34
CA ARG A 33 19.29 12.82 -14.88
C ARG A 33 18.12 11.92 -14.48
N ARG A 34 18.29 11.18 -13.39
CA ARG A 34 17.22 10.43 -12.72
C ARG A 34 16.70 11.22 -11.53
N ASN A 35 15.40 11.18 -11.32
CA ASN A 35 14.76 11.77 -10.16
C ASN A 35 14.60 10.68 -9.11
N TYR A 36 15.43 10.75 -8.07
CA TYR A 36 15.42 9.78 -6.97
C TYR A 36 14.49 10.26 -5.87
N GLU A 37 13.68 9.34 -5.37
CA GLU A 37 12.86 9.52 -4.18
C GLU A 37 13.34 8.53 -3.13
N HIS A 38 13.78 9.05 -2.00
CA HIS A 38 14.32 8.27 -0.89
C HIS A 38 13.37 8.37 0.30
N HIS A 39 13.39 7.37 1.17
CA HIS A 39 12.56 7.34 2.38
C HIS A 39 11.05 7.38 2.11
N LEU A 40 10.61 6.70 1.05
CA LEU A 40 9.19 6.53 0.78
C LEU A 40 8.53 5.81 1.94
N GLN A 41 7.53 6.45 2.52
CA GLN A 41 6.71 5.88 3.59
C GLN A 41 5.88 4.74 3.02
N MET A 42 6.25 3.51 3.40
CA MET A 42 5.49 2.32 3.06
C MET A 42 4.38 2.11 4.10
N GLU A 43 3.35 2.93 4.01
CA GLU A 43 2.19 2.87 4.91
C GLU A 43 0.94 2.64 4.07
N LEU A 44 0.17 1.62 4.47
CA LEU A 44 -1.12 1.32 3.90
C LEU A 44 -2.16 1.39 5.00
N ALA A 45 -3.38 1.71 4.64
CA ALA A 45 -4.51 1.62 5.53
C ALA A 45 -5.41 0.45 5.14
N VAL A 46 -5.93 -0.24 6.16
CA VAL A 46 -6.97 -1.26 6.01
C VAL A 46 -8.19 -0.79 6.77
N GLY A 47 -9.30 -0.61 6.09
CA GLY A 47 -10.51 -0.07 6.69
C GLY A 47 -11.77 -0.62 6.04
N GLU A 48 -12.88 -0.47 6.75
CA GLU A 48 -14.21 -0.80 6.23
C GLU A 48 -14.77 0.38 5.46
N ILE A 49 -15.13 0.17 4.21
CA ILE A 49 -15.79 1.18 3.38
C ILE A 49 -17.15 0.67 2.91
N ILE A 50 -18.04 1.61 2.64
CA ILE A 50 -19.33 1.32 1.99
C ILE A 50 -19.14 1.56 0.50
N TYR A 51 -19.11 0.49 -0.27
CA TYR A 51 -19.02 0.56 -1.72
C TYR A 51 -20.27 -0.06 -2.34
N GLN A 52 -20.99 0.69 -3.17
CA GLN A 52 -22.23 0.24 -3.81
C GLN A 52 -23.30 -0.29 -2.83
N LYS A 53 -23.44 0.35 -1.66
CA LYS A 53 -24.34 -0.04 -0.55
C LYS A 53 -23.97 -1.35 0.16
N GLU A 54 -22.81 -1.92 -0.13
CA GLU A 54 -22.27 -3.06 0.60
C GLU A 54 -21.07 -2.64 1.45
N ARG A 55 -20.98 -3.19 2.66
CA ARG A 55 -19.81 -3.06 3.52
C ARG A 55 -18.70 -3.97 3.00
N LYS A 56 -17.52 -3.41 2.73
CA LYS A 56 -16.33 -4.15 2.27
C LYS A 56 -15.10 -3.72 3.03
N VAL A 57 -14.21 -4.65 3.32
CA VAL A 57 -12.87 -4.33 3.85
C VAL A 57 -11.94 -4.07 2.67
N MET A 58 -11.25 -2.93 2.67
CA MET A 58 -10.28 -2.59 1.64
C MET A 58 -8.93 -2.21 2.23
N CYS A 59 -7.88 -2.48 1.46
CA CYS A 59 -6.52 -2.04 1.69
C CYS A 59 -6.13 -1.00 0.64
N GLY A 60 -5.52 0.11 1.05
CA GLY A 60 -5.12 1.16 0.12
C GLY A 60 -4.28 2.26 0.76
N PRO A 61 -4.02 3.36 0.04
CA PRO A 61 -3.34 4.53 0.58
C PRO A 61 -4.06 5.08 1.81
N VAL A 62 -3.29 5.56 2.80
CA VAL A 62 -3.83 6.06 4.07
C VAL A 62 -4.87 7.16 3.86
N ASP A 63 -4.59 8.11 2.96
CA ASP A 63 -5.50 9.23 2.69
C ASP A 63 -6.84 8.77 2.09
N ALA A 64 -6.80 7.77 1.21
CA ALA A 64 -8.00 7.24 0.57
C ALA A 64 -8.92 6.54 1.59
N VAL A 65 -8.35 5.70 2.45
CA VAL A 65 -9.12 4.96 3.46
C VAL A 65 -9.64 5.90 4.55
N LYS A 66 -8.82 6.86 4.99
CA LYS A 66 -9.21 7.88 5.97
C LYS A 66 -10.42 8.70 5.51
N SER A 67 -10.55 8.95 4.20
CA SER A 67 -11.67 9.71 3.65
C SER A 67 -13.01 8.96 3.62
N GLN A 68 -12.97 7.62 3.63
CA GLN A 68 -14.17 6.78 3.45
C GLN A 68 -14.50 5.90 4.66
N SER A 69 -13.58 5.79 5.63
CA SER A 69 -13.73 4.95 6.80
C SER A 69 -13.34 5.70 8.06
N ALA A 70 -14.24 5.73 9.04
CA ALA A 70 -13.92 6.20 10.38
C ALA A 70 -13.05 5.19 11.15
N LYS A 71 -13.09 3.91 10.74
CA LYS A 71 -12.55 2.76 11.46
C LYS A 71 -11.51 2.06 10.58
N TYR A 72 -10.23 2.36 10.80
CA TYR A 72 -9.13 1.78 10.00
C TYR A 72 -7.84 1.49 10.80
N PHE A 73 -7.05 0.56 10.28
CA PHE A 73 -5.67 0.27 10.72
C PHE A 73 -4.68 0.89 9.77
N ILE A 74 -3.53 1.32 10.28
CA ILE A 74 -2.35 1.64 9.48
C ILE A 74 -1.36 0.49 9.61
N ILE A 75 -1.00 -0.10 8.47
CA ILE A 75 -0.07 -1.21 8.36
C ILE A 75 1.20 -0.80 7.60
N VAL A 76 2.31 -1.48 7.91
CA VAL A 76 3.57 -1.35 7.21
C VAL A 76 3.93 -2.72 6.61
N PRO A 77 4.04 -2.84 5.27
CA PRO A 77 4.48 -4.07 4.63
C PRO A 77 6.01 -4.27 4.76
N GLY A 78 6.43 -5.53 4.73
CA GLY A 78 7.84 -5.94 4.81
C GLY A 78 8.41 -5.97 6.23
N ARG A 79 7.56 -5.90 7.26
CA ARG A 79 7.93 -6.09 8.67
C ARG A 79 6.85 -6.90 9.37
N GLY A 80 7.22 -7.64 10.42
CA GLY A 80 6.27 -8.39 11.26
C GLY A 80 6.12 -9.86 10.89
N LYS A 81 4.98 -10.46 11.26
CA LYS A 81 4.62 -11.86 10.96
C LYS A 81 3.21 -11.91 10.36
N ALA A 82 3.11 -12.17 9.05
CA ALA A 82 1.91 -12.07 8.23
C ALA A 82 0.65 -12.69 8.86
N GLY A 83 0.76 -13.91 9.40
CA GLY A 83 -0.40 -14.67 9.89
C GLY A 83 -0.96 -14.25 11.25
N LYS A 84 -0.22 -13.47 12.06
CA LYS A 84 -0.78 -12.95 13.32
C LYS A 84 -1.60 -11.68 13.08
N THR A 85 -1.20 -10.92 12.07
CA THR A 85 -1.73 -9.60 11.77
C THR A 85 -3.11 -9.70 11.10
N SER A 86 -3.30 -10.66 10.17
CA SER A 86 -4.58 -10.98 9.53
C SER A 86 -5.65 -11.39 10.53
N ALA A 87 -5.35 -12.36 11.40
CA ALA A 87 -6.27 -12.85 12.41
C ALA A 87 -6.72 -11.77 13.39
N ALA A 88 -5.81 -10.87 13.78
CA ALA A 88 -6.13 -9.74 14.66
C ALA A 88 -7.09 -8.74 14.00
N MET A 89 -6.82 -8.35 12.75
CA MET A 89 -7.70 -7.47 11.98
C MET A 89 -9.07 -8.10 11.71
N ALA A 90 -9.10 -9.38 11.36
CA ALA A 90 -10.33 -10.13 11.10
C ALA A 90 -11.27 -10.14 12.32
N LYS A 91 -10.70 -10.33 13.52
CA LYS A 91 -11.43 -10.28 14.78
C LYS A 91 -12.01 -8.88 15.05
N ASP A 92 -11.24 -7.83 14.79
CA ASP A 92 -11.66 -6.44 15.04
C ASP A 92 -12.72 -5.92 14.04
N PHE A 93 -12.67 -6.41 12.79
CA PHE A 93 -13.63 -6.08 11.74
C PHE A 93 -14.82 -7.06 11.66
N ASN A 94 -14.78 -8.15 12.44
CA ASN A 94 -15.79 -9.21 12.45
C ASN A 94 -16.04 -9.80 11.04
N VAL A 95 -14.96 -10.03 10.30
CA VAL A 95 -14.95 -10.64 8.96
C VAL A 95 -14.10 -11.91 8.96
N PRO A 96 -14.31 -12.84 8.01
CA PRO A 96 -13.45 -14.01 7.85
C PRO A 96 -11.99 -13.60 7.64
N GLU A 97 -11.04 -14.32 8.25
CA GLU A 97 -9.61 -14.06 8.08
C GLU A 97 -9.18 -14.12 6.61
N GLU A 98 -9.84 -14.97 5.82
CA GLU A 98 -9.60 -15.10 4.39
C GLU A 98 -9.90 -13.81 3.61
N GLU A 99 -10.89 -13.04 4.03
CA GLU A 99 -11.22 -11.76 3.39
C GLU A 99 -10.09 -10.75 3.61
N VAL A 100 -9.57 -10.70 4.84
CA VAL A 100 -8.46 -9.80 5.22
C VAL A 100 -7.15 -10.26 4.57
N SER A 101 -6.87 -11.57 4.52
CA SER A 101 -5.62 -12.07 3.94
C SER A 101 -5.54 -11.82 2.43
N ARG A 102 -6.67 -11.84 1.72
CA ARG A 102 -6.75 -11.56 0.27
C ARG A 102 -6.51 -10.09 -0.09
N ILE A 103 -6.83 -9.15 0.79
CA ILE A 103 -6.65 -7.71 0.54
C ILE A 103 -5.27 -7.19 0.98
N LEU A 104 -4.59 -7.92 1.86
CA LEU A 104 -3.28 -7.53 2.34
C LEU A 104 -2.21 -7.77 1.25
N PRO A 105 -1.17 -6.92 1.20
CA PRO A 105 -0.05 -7.17 0.32
C PRO A 105 0.64 -8.49 0.70
N PRO A 106 1.19 -9.22 -0.29
CA PRO A 106 1.89 -10.46 -0.01
C PRO A 106 3.12 -10.21 0.88
N GLY A 107 3.32 -11.09 1.86
CA GLY A 107 4.44 -11.03 2.80
C GLY A 107 4.04 -10.56 4.20
N ASP A 108 5.05 -10.25 5.01
CA ASP A 108 4.85 -9.85 6.40
C ASP A 108 4.34 -8.42 6.50
N CYS A 109 3.30 -8.22 7.32
CA CYS A 109 2.73 -6.91 7.62
C CYS A 109 2.73 -6.68 9.14
N GLU A 110 3.00 -5.44 9.54
CA GLU A 110 3.00 -4.97 10.93
C GLU A 110 1.92 -3.89 11.09
N ILE A 111 1.09 -3.98 12.15
CA ILE A 111 0.15 -2.93 12.49
C ILE A 111 0.92 -1.82 13.21
N LYS A 112 1.00 -0.65 12.59
CA LYS A 112 1.63 0.53 13.16
C LYS A 112 0.68 1.25 14.10
N GLN A 113 -0.58 1.44 13.68
CA GLN A 113 -1.60 2.17 14.44
C GLN A 113 -2.99 1.61 14.20
N LYS A 114 -3.83 1.75 15.22
CA LYS A 114 -5.27 1.41 15.21
C LYS A 114 -6.03 2.70 15.49
N ILE A 115 -6.88 3.13 14.55
CA ILE A 115 -7.61 4.39 14.64
C ILE A 115 -9.10 4.07 14.62
N TRP A 116 -9.74 4.22 15.78
CA TRP A 116 -11.17 4.13 15.94
C TRP A 116 -11.78 5.51 16.18
N PRO A 117 -12.99 5.76 15.65
CA PRO A 117 -13.73 6.93 16.06
C PRO A 117 -14.10 6.75 17.53
N GLU A 118 -13.86 7.75 18.36
CA GLU A 118 -14.51 7.83 19.66
C GLU A 118 -16.01 7.94 19.39
N GLU A 119 -16.82 7.11 20.06
CA GLU A 119 -18.27 7.23 20.06
C GLU A 119 -18.60 8.65 20.48
N THR A 120 -18.98 9.50 19.52
CA THR A 120 -19.65 10.74 19.85
C THR A 120 -21.06 10.30 20.22
N PRO A 121 -21.52 10.48 21.47
CA PRO A 121 -22.88 10.15 21.83
C PRO A 121 -23.80 10.91 20.88
N GLU A 122 -24.74 10.19 20.28
CA GLU A 122 -25.82 10.76 19.48
C GLU A 122 -26.47 11.88 20.31
N GLU A 123 -26.33 13.13 19.86
CA GLU A 123 -27.11 14.24 20.42
C GLU A 123 -28.59 14.02 20.03
N GLU A 124 -29.43 13.84 21.06
CA GLU A 124 -30.89 13.70 21.04
C GLU A 124 -31.63 14.87 20.35
#